data_AF-A0AAV7IQ55-F1
#
_entry.id   AF-A0AAV7IQ55-F1
#
_cell.length_a   1.000
_cell.length_b   1.000
_cell.length_c   1.000
_cell.angle_alpha   90.00
_cell.angle_beta   90.00
_cell.angle_gamma   90.00
#
_symmetry.space_group_name_H-M   'P 1'
#
loop_
_entity.id
_entity.type
_entity.pdbx_description
1 polymer ?
#
loop_
_entity_poly.entity_id
_entity_poly.type
_entity_poly.pdbx_seq_one_letter_code
_entity_poly.pdbx_strand_id
1 'polypeptide(L)'
;MFSYPETKRDNTVDVYHGVEIKDPYRWLEDPEAEEVKAFVDKQNALSRPFLSTCESVKPQVILERLKQLWDFPKYSCPKKHGNKYYFYKNSGLQNQSVIYSQNSPTEPEEEAKVFFDPNTLSDDGSVAISTTEFSKDGKIFAYGLSKSGSDWSEIHFMNAETGEKYPEVLEKIRYSSIAWTHDNLGIFYGTYLEQQGTVDGSETLGARDQKLCYHKIGTPQSEDVIAVEFPEEPLWRIGAEVSDCGEYLIISPRRDCRDNLIYFTKLPADKKVENLKSLKLTKVVEKFQADYDYITNDGAEMIFSTNRNAPNYRLIRINFNDYSEEKWTDLIPEDPKRVLDWAVVTHKDKLVVCYIQDVKHILELHCLKTGQLLKTFPLDLGTIVGISADRDYSEIFYQFTSILTPGRIFMADLAKDEEPKVLREIKVSNFDPSAYKMSQVFYPSKDGTKIPMFIVTRADAVLDGSMPALLYGYGGFNVSIYPTFSVMRLTFVQHLKGVFAIANIRGGGEYGEKWHNSGRLDNKQNVFDDFQCAAEYLIANKYTDAKKLTIHGGSNGGLLVAACINQRPELFGAAIADVG
;
A
#
# COMPACT_ATOMS: atom_id res chain seq x y z
N MET A 1 28.11 11.43 -27.67
CA MET A 1 27.28 10.55 -28.53
C MET A 1 27.35 9.16 -27.93
N PHE A 2 26.23 8.55 -27.58
CA PHE A 2 26.21 7.22 -26.96
C PHE A 2 26.30 6.13 -28.04
N SER A 3 27.03 5.05 -27.76
CA SER A 3 27.00 3.82 -28.57
C SER A 3 26.09 2.81 -27.86
N TYR A 4 24.87 2.65 -28.37
CA TYR A 4 23.90 1.72 -27.77
C TYR A 4 24.21 0.26 -28.14
N PRO A 5 23.87 -0.70 -27.26
CA PRO A 5 23.96 -2.12 -27.59
C PRO A 5 23.18 -2.49 -28.84
N GLU A 6 23.81 -3.24 -29.74
CA GLU A 6 23.11 -3.85 -30.87
C GLU A 6 22.03 -4.79 -30.35
N THR A 7 20.79 -4.57 -30.81
CA THR A 7 19.61 -5.31 -30.37
C THR A 7 18.93 -5.94 -31.57
N LYS A 8 18.86 -7.27 -31.58
CA LYS A 8 18.21 -8.08 -32.63
C LYS A 8 16.76 -7.66 -32.80
N ARG A 9 16.34 -7.55 -34.07
CA ARG A 9 14.95 -7.29 -34.47
C ARG A 9 14.45 -8.51 -35.25
N ASP A 10 13.35 -9.09 -34.81
CA ASP A 10 12.64 -10.12 -35.57
C ASP A 10 11.52 -9.52 -36.43
N ASN A 11 10.72 -10.39 -37.06
CA ASN A 11 9.62 -10.02 -37.95
C ASN A 11 8.25 -10.36 -37.35
N THR A 12 8.12 -10.45 -36.02
CA THR A 12 6.84 -10.77 -35.37
C THR A 12 5.82 -9.67 -35.65
N VAL A 13 4.63 -10.08 -36.10
CA VAL A 13 3.50 -9.19 -36.39
C VAL A 13 2.22 -9.83 -35.88
N ASP A 14 1.45 -9.05 -35.12
CA ASP A 14 0.12 -9.41 -34.67
C ASP A 14 -0.93 -8.55 -35.41
N VAL A 15 -2.14 -9.09 -35.57
CA VAL A 15 -3.26 -8.38 -36.20
C VAL A 15 -4.37 -8.19 -35.18
N TYR A 16 -4.58 -6.95 -34.75
CA TYR A 16 -5.64 -6.58 -33.82
C TYR A 16 -6.74 -5.84 -34.59
N HIS A 17 -7.92 -6.46 -34.70
CA HIS A 17 -9.09 -5.88 -35.39
C HIS A 17 -8.81 -5.37 -36.81
N GLY A 18 -7.93 -6.06 -37.54
CA GLY A 18 -7.53 -5.70 -38.92
C GLY A 18 -6.35 -4.73 -39.02
N VAL A 19 -5.75 -4.31 -37.91
CA VAL A 19 -4.55 -3.47 -37.87
C VAL A 19 -3.32 -4.33 -37.57
N GLU A 20 -2.32 -4.27 -38.46
CA GLU A 20 -1.02 -4.92 -38.24
C GLU A 20 -0.17 -4.12 -37.26
N ILE A 21 0.31 -4.77 -36.20
CA ILE A 21 1.23 -4.21 -35.21
C ILE A 21 2.50 -5.07 -35.20
N LYS A 22 3.64 -4.44 -35.49
CA LYS A 22 4.96 -5.10 -35.50
C LYS A 22 5.56 -5.08 -34.10
N ASP A 23 6.00 -6.23 -33.62
CA ASP A 23 6.67 -6.38 -32.33
C ASP A 23 8.03 -7.08 -32.49
N PRO A 24 9.04 -6.38 -33.05
CA PRO A 24 10.33 -6.97 -33.42
C PRO A 24 11.18 -7.43 -32.21
N TYR A 25 10.70 -7.23 -30.99
CA TYR A 25 11.42 -7.53 -29.75
C TYR A 25 10.68 -8.51 -28.84
N ARG A 26 9.68 -9.23 -29.37
CA ARG A 26 8.91 -10.25 -28.63
C ARG A 26 9.78 -11.27 -27.91
N TRP A 27 10.96 -11.59 -28.47
CA TRP A 27 11.95 -12.47 -27.85
C TRP A 27 12.44 -12.01 -26.47
N LEU A 28 12.29 -10.73 -26.10
CA LEU A 28 12.61 -10.22 -24.76
C LEU A 28 11.62 -10.68 -23.67
N GLU A 29 10.48 -11.28 -24.04
CA GLU A 29 9.47 -11.76 -23.08
C GLU A 29 9.87 -13.08 -22.38
N ASP A 30 10.93 -13.75 -22.83
CA ASP A 30 11.47 -14.95 -22.18
C ASP A 30 12.72 -14.60 -21.33
N PRO A 31 12.57 -14.34 -20.02
CA PRO A 31 13.69 -13.93 -19.17
C PRO A 31 14.75 -15.03 -18.98
N GLU A 32 14.41 -16.29 -19.25
CA GLU A 32 15.33 -17.42 -19.10
C GLU A 32 16.22 -17.61 -20.33
N ALA A 33 15.84 -17.03 -21.48
CA ALA A 33 16.63 -17.11 -22.70
C ALA A 33 17.99 -16.41 -22.56
N GLU A 34 19.05 -17.11 -22.97
CA GLU A 34 20.42 -16.59 -22.91
C GLU A 34 20.60 -15.28 -23.71
N GLU A 35 19.85 -15.10 -24.80
CA GLU A 35 19.88 -13.84 -25.56
C GLU A 35 19.29 -12.65 -24.76
N VAL A 36 18.32 -12.88 -23.87
CA VAL A 36 17.72 -11.85 -23.01
C VAL A 36 18.66 -11.51 -21.85
N LYS A 37 19.28 -12.51 -21.21
CA LYS A 37 20.32 -12.29 -20.19
C LYS A 37 21.48 -11.45 -20.76
N ALA A 38 21.95 -11.80 -21.96
CA ALA A 38 22.99 -11.05 -22.64
C ALA A 38 22.56 -9.61 -23.02
N PHE A 39 21.28 -9.40 -23.37
CA PHE A 39 20.74 -8.06 -23.58
C PHE A 39 20.77 -7.23 -22.29
N VAL A 40 20.28 -7.78 -21.18
CA VAL A 40 20.28 -7.12 -19.86
C VAL A 40 21.70 -6.75 -19.44
N ASP A 41 22.67 -7.66 -19.59
CA ASP A 41 24.07 -7.39 -19.25
C ASP A 41 24.66 -6.24 -20.07
N LYS A 42 24.36 -6.18 -21.38
CA LYS A 42 24.81 -5.09 -22.25
C LYS A 42 24.19 -3.74 -21.87
N GLN A 43 22.91 -3.71 -21.50
CA GLN A 43 22.26 -2.48 -21.02
C GLN A 43 22.85 -2.02 -19.67
N ASN A 44 23.12 -2.95 -18.76
CA ASN A 44 23.80 -2.69 -17.49
C ASN A 44 25.22 -2.16 -17.70
N ALA A 45 25.96 -2.73 -18.66
CA ALA A 45 27.32 -2.30 -19.01
C ALA A 45 27.37 -0.89 -19.60
N LEU A 46 26.30 -0.42 -20.26
CA LEU A 46 26.19 0.96 -20.73
C LEU A 46 25.80 1.92 -19.59
N SER A 47 24.77 1.56 -18.81
CA SER A 47 24.14 2.46 -17.83
C SER A 47 24.96 2.62 -16.54
N ARG A 48 25.50 1.53 -15.98
CA ARG A 48 26.24 1.58 -14.69
C ARG A 48 27.43 2.52 -14.73
N PRO A 49 28.32 2.50 -15.76
CA PRO A 49 29.41 3.45 -15.85
C PRO A 49 28.94 4.90 -16.00
N PHE A 50 27.89 5.14 -16.78
CA PHE A 50 27.33 6.48 -16.94
C PHE A 50 26.84 7.06 -15.60
N LEU A 51 26.17 6.24 -14.79
CA LEU A 51 25.68 6.64 -13.47
C LEU A 51 26.82 6.80 -12.46
N SER A 52 27.80 5.89 -12.44
CA SER A 52 28.89 5.89 -11.45
C SER A 52 29.97 6.95 -11.71
N THR A 53 30.14 7.40 -12.96
CA THR A 53 31.18 8.36 -13.37
C THR A 53 30.66 9.78 -13.56
N CYS A 54 29.42 10.09 -13.18
CA CYS A 54 28.84 11.43 -13.32
C CYS A 54 29.52 12.46 -12.39
N GLU A 55 30.65 13.02 -12.82
CA GLU A 55 31.49 13.92 -12.01
C GLU A 55 30.75 15.17 -11.51
N SER A 56 29.78 15.68 -12.29
CA SER A 56 28.97 16.86 -11.91
C SER A 56 28.05 16.59 -10.70
N VAL A 57 27.68 15.33 -10.48
CA VAL A 57 26.76 14.90 -9.42
C VAL A 57 27.51 14.28 -8.24
N LYS A 58 28.75 13.81 -8.44
CA LYS A 58 29.59 13.12 -7.45
C LYS A 58 28.78 12.05 -6.69
N PRO A 59 28.42 10.92 -7.33
CA PRO A 59 27.49 9.93 -6.79
C PRO A 59 27.81 9.50 -5.35
N GLN A 60 29.10 9.35 -5.01
CA GLN A 60 29.51 9.03 -3.65
C GLN A 60 29.10 10.10 -2.62
N VAL A 61 29.18 11.39 -2.95
CA VAL A 61 28.76 12.48 -2.07
C VAL A 61 27.25 12.43 -1.83
N ILE A 62 26.46 12.15 -2.87
CA ILE A 62 25.01 11.97 -2.74
C ILE A 62 24.69 10.74 -1.90
N LEU A 63 25.37 9.62 -2.15
CA LEU A 63 25.19 8.39 -1.37
C LEU A 63 25.49 8.61 0.11
N GLU A 64 26.62 9.25 0.44
CA GLU A 64 26.97 9.58 1.83
C GLU A 64 25.92 10.51 2.46
N ARG A 65 25.40 11.49 1.70
CA ARG A 65 24.35 12.35 2.21
C ARG A 65 23.05 11.58 2.47
N LEU A 66 22.65 10.73 1.54
CA LEU A 66 21.46 9.89 1.68
C LEU A 66 21.60 9.03 2.93
N LYS A 67 22.73 8.35 3.13
CA LYS A 67 23.00 7.58 4.36
C LYS A 67 22.84 8.43 5.63
N GLN A 68 23.45 9.60 5.68
CA GLN A 68 23.33 10.51 6.84
C GLN A 68 21.89 10.93 7.14
N LEU A 69 21.09 11.22 6.11
CA LEU A 69 19.70 11.63 6.27
C LEU A 69 18.75 10.45 6.52
N TRP A 70 19.14 9.24 6.13
CA TRP A 70 18.37 8.02 6.35
C TRP A 70 18.66 7.40 7.73
N ASP A 71 19.80 7.71 8.32
CA ASP A 71 20.25 7.22 9.62
C ASP A 71 19.56 7.94 10.78
N PHE A 72 18.28 7.61 10.97
CA PHE A 72 17.46 8.01 12.11
C PHE A 72 16.52 6.87 12.47
N PRO A 73 16.16 6.72 13.75
CA PRO A 73 15.31 5.62 14.18
C PRO A 73 13.89 5.78 13.64
N LYS A 74 13.31 4.68 13.17
CA LYS A 74 11.96 4.61 12.58
C LYS A 74 11.12 3.65 13.41
N TYR A 75 9.85 3.97 13.58
CA TYR A 75 8.91 3.20 14.40
C TYR A 75 7.58 3.04 13.68
N SER A 76 6.92 1.91 13.85
CA SER A 76 5.48 1.76 13.60
C SER A 76 4.67 2.10 14.83
N CYS A 77 3.35 2.25 14.69
CA CYS A 77 2.45 2.23 15.83
C CYS A 77 2.59 0.92 16.62
N PRO A 78 2.56 0.96 17.97
CA PRO A 78 2.47 -0.25 18.78
C PRO A 78 1.08 -0.86 18.65
N LYS A 79 1.02 -2.18 18.46
CA LYS A 79 -0.21 -2.98 18.45
C LYS A 79 -0.21 -3.95 19.63
N LYS A 80 -1.33 -4.01 20.35
CA LYS A 80 -1.46 -4.88 21.51
C LYS A 80 -1.88 -6.28 21.07
N HIS A 81 -1.14 -7.28 21.53
CA HIS A 81 -1.49 -8.70 21.36
C HIS A 81 -1.28 -9.42 22.69
N GLY A 82 -2.34 -10.06 23.19
CA GLY A 82 -2.35 -10.60 24.55
C GLY A 82 -2.01 -9.53 25.59
N ASN A 83 -0.93 -9.75 26.34
CA ASN A 83 -0.49 -8.86 27.43
C ASN A 83 0.66 -7.92 27.04
N LYS A 84 1.08 -7.89 25.77
CA LYS A 84 2.24 -7.11 25.32
C LYS A 84 1.88 -6.22 24.14
N TYR A 85 2.73 -5.22 23.90
CA TYR A 85 2.68 -4.36 22.72
C TYR A 85 3.84 -4.70 21.80
N TYR A 86 3.55 -4.79 20.51
CA TYR A 86 4.50 -5.12 19.46
C TYR A 86 4.61 -3.96 18.46
N PHE A 87 5.82 -3.66 18.00
CA PHE A 87 6.05 -2.61 17.01
C PHE A 87 7.31 -2.89 16.19
N TYR A 88 7.32 -2.40 14.95
CA TYR A 88 8.52 -2.37 14.13
C TYR A 88 9.42 -1.21 14.55
N LYS A 89 10.71 -1.47 14.59
CA LYS A 89 11.76 -0.48 14.77
C LYS A 89 12.89 -0.72 13.79
N ASN A 90 13.40 0.34 13.18
CA ASN A 90 14.65 0.34 12.45
C ASN A 90 15.58 1.36 13.11
N SER A 91 16.80 0.96 13.47
CA SER A 91 17.76 1.86 14.11
C SER A 91 18.19 3.03 13.21
N GLY A 92 18.07 2.87 11.90
CA GLY A 92 18.49 3.86 10.91
C GLY A 92 18.65 3.22 9.54
N LEU A 93 19.65 2.35 9.45
CA LEU A 93 20.14 1.77 8.20
C LEU A 93 20.06 0.23 8.16
N GLN A 94 19.28 -0.39 9.05
CA GLN A 94 19.05 -1.83 8.95
C GLN A 94 18.31 -2.13 7.65
N ASN A 95 18.66 -3.23 6.99
CA ASN A 95 18.01 -3.66 5.75
C ASN A 95 16.51 -3.87 5.97
N GLN A 96 16.16 -4.55 7.07
CA GLN A 96 14.79 -4.81 7.48
C GLN A 96 14.52 -4.25 8.88
N SER A 97 13.30 -3.75 9.09
CA SER A 97 12.86 -3.34 10.43
C SER A 97 12.68 -4.58 11.34
N VAL A 98 13.07 -4.45 12.60
CA VAL A 98 12.98 -5.50 13.62
C VAL A 98 11.69 -5.33 14.41
N ILE A 99 11.03 -6.43 14.76
CA ILE A 99 9.84 -6.41 15.63
C ILE A 99 10.31 -6.47 17.08
N TYR A 100 9.88 -5.49 17.87
CA TYR A 100 10.10 -5.41 19.31
C TYR A 100 8.82 -5.69 20.09
N SER A 101 8.98 -6.11 21.34
CA SER A 101 7.90 -6.25 22.32
C SER A 101 8.19 -5.46 23.60
N GLN A 102 7.15 -4.92 24.22
CA GLN A 102 7.19 -4.19 25.51
C GLN A 102 5.92 -4.47 26.31
N ASN A 103 5.92 -4.26 27.63
CA ASN A 103 4.75 -4.55 28.45
C ASN A 103 3.75 -3.38 28.45
N SER A 104 4.25 -2.15 28.28
CA SER A 104 3.43 -0.94 28.20
C SER A 104 3.89 -0.05 27.04
N PRO A 105 2.96 0.67 26.37
CA PRO A 105 3.29 1.54 25.26
C PRO A 105 4.15 2.74 25.68
N THR A 106 4.09 3.12 26.97
CA THR A 106 4.79 4.28 27.55
C THR A 106 6.05 3.90 28.32
N GLU A 107 6.45 2.63 28.33
CA GLU A 107 7.74 2.22 28.91
C GLU A 107 8.91 2.88 28.15
N PRO A 108 10.04 3.15 28.83
CA PRO A 108 11.26 3.58 28.16
C PRO A 108 11.64 2.59 27.06
N GLU A 109 12.10 3.11 25.93
CA GLU A 109 12.40 2.27 24.77
C GLU A 109 13.53 1.26 25.02
N GLU A 110 14.45 1.58 25.92
CA GLU A 110 15.55 0.70 26.34
C GLU A 110 15.04 -0.58 27.00
N GLU A 111 13.79 -0.60 27.48
CA GLU A 111 13.15 -1.78 28.06
C GLU A 111 12.50 -2.69 26.99
N ALA A 112 12.33 -2.19 25.76
CA ALA A 112 11.78 -2.98 24.66
C ALA A 112 12.75 -4.11 24.26
N LYS A 113 12.21 -5.32 24.10
CA LYS A 113 12.98 -6.52 23.76
C LYS A 113 12.76 -6.92 22.32
N VAL A 114 13.81 -7.31 21.62
CA VAL A 114 13.71 -7.92 20.28
C VAL A 114 12.79 -9.13 20.38
N PHE A 115 11.72 -9.13 19.58
CA PHE A 115 10.80 -10.23 19.43
C PHE A 115 11.15 -11.06 18.18
N PHE A 116 11.39 -10.39 17.06
CA PHE A 116 11.75 -11.05 15.81
C PHE A 116 12.63 -10.14 14.94
N ASP A 117 13.79 -10.64 14.51
CA ASP A 117 14.75 -9.91 13.67
C ASP A 117 14.88 -10.54 12.27
N PRO A 118 14.27 -9.95 11.24
CA PRO A 118 14.35 -10.46 9.86
C PRO A 118 15.77 -10.40 9.29
N ASN A 119 16.65 -9.54 9.81
CA ASN A 119 18.02 -9.42 9.31
C ASN A 119 18.86 -10.68 9.63
N THR A 120 18.37 -11.56 10.50
CA THR A 120 19.00 -12.86 10.79
C THR A 120 18.64 -13.95 9.77
N LEU A 121 17.72 -13.67 8.84
CA LEU A 121 17.22 -14.65 7.86
C LEU A 121 18.04 -14.72 6.56
N SER A 122 18.84 -13.69 6.28
CA SER A 122 19.69 -13.61 5.08
C SER A 122 20.85 -12.64 5.30
N ASP A 123 22.05 -13.00 4.88
CA ASP A 123 23.26 -12.17 5.06
C ASP A 123 23.18 -10.82 4.32
N ASP A 124 22.47 -10.77 3.19
CA ASP A 124 22.32 -9.59 2.35
C ASP A 124 20.99 -8.83 2.58
N GLY A 125 20.13 -9.32 3.48
CA GLY A 125 18.81 -8.74 3.76
C GLY A 125 17.76 -8.93 2.65
N SER A 126 18.00 -9.84 1.70
CA SER A 126 17.09 -10.15 0.58
C SER A 126 15.82 -10.91 0.99
N VAL A 127 15.76 -11.40 2.23
CA VAL A 127 14.54 -11.97 2.82
C VAL A 127 13.80 -10.89 3.60
N ALA A 128 12.57 -10.61 3.20
CA ALA A 128 11.71 -9.62 3.83
C ALA A 128 10.46 -10.25 4.43
N ILE A 129 9.97 -9.68 5.53
CA ILE A 129 8.62 -9.97 6.01
C ILE A 129 7.63 -9.38 5.01
N SER A 130 6.71 -10.20 4.51
CA SER A 130 5.63 -9.77 3.61
C SER A 130 4.29 -9.57 4.33
N THR A 131 4.03 -10.35 5.38
CA THR A 131 2.82 -10.23 6.20
C THR A 131 3.06 -10.80 7.60
N THR A 132 2.28 -10.39 8.59
CA THR A 132 2.33 -10.95 9.94
C THR A 132 0.94 -10.93 10.57
N GLU A 133 0.58 -11.96 11.30
CA GLU A 133 -0.65 -11.97 12.10
C GLU A 133 -0.48 -12.82 13.36
N PHE A 134 -1.06 -12.35 14.48
CA PHE A 134 -1.10 -13.12 15.72
C PHE A 134 -2.39 -13.93 15.81
N SER A 135 -2.32 -15.10 16.45
CA SER A 135 -3.52 -15.79 16.93
C SER A 135 -4.36 -14.86 17.84
N LYS A 136 -5.67 -15.11 17.95
CA LYS A 136 -6.56 -14.25 18.75
C LYS A 136 -6.14 -14.17 20.22
N ASP A 137 -5.54 -15.24 20.75
CA ASP A 137 -4.97 -15.25 22.11
C ASP A 137 -3.53 -14.72 22.22
N GLY A 138 -2.91 -14.36 21.10
CA GLY A 138 -1.57 -13.79 21.01
C GLY A 138 -0.42 -14.78 21.20
N LYS A 139 -0.69 -16.09 21.28
CA LYS A 139 0.35 -17.11 21.57
C LYS A 139 1.11 -17.60 20.35
N ILE A 140 0.52 -17.52 19.17
CA ILE A 140 1.15 -17.96 17.93
C ILE A 140 1.31 -16.75 17.01
N PHE A 141 2.52 -16.59 16.48
CA PHE A 141 2.85 -15.57 15.51
C PHE A 141 3.07 -16.23 14.15
N ALA A 142 2.19 -15.93 13.20
CA ALA A 142 2.34 -16.30 11.80
C ALA A 142 3.04 -15.17 11.05
N TYR A 143 4.01 -15.49 10.20
CA TYR A 143 4.75 -14.52 9.41
C TYR A 143 5.06 -15.03 8.01
N GLY A 144 4.77 -14.18 7.02
CA GLY A 144 5.11 -14.40 5.62
C GLY A 144 6.53 -13.94 5.33
N LEU A 145 7.30 -14.74 4.59
CA LEU A 145 8.63 -14.39 4.09
C LEU A 145 8.63 -14.38 2.56
N SER A 146 9.14 -13.29 1.98
CA SER A 146 9.37 -13.16 0.54
C SER A 146 10.87 -13.04 0.27
N LYS A 147 11.34 -13.70 -0.79
CA LYS A 147 12.75 -13.73 -1.21
C LYS A 147 12.94 -12.83 -2.44
N SER A 148 14.02 -12.07 -2.47
CA SER A 148 14.44 -11.27 -3.63
C SER A 148 13.38 -10.29 -4.18
N GLY A 149 12.43 -9.86 -3.34
CA GLY A 149 11.35 -8.95 -3.73
C GLY A 149 10.22 -9.60 -4.54
N SER A 150 10.17 -10.94 -4.62
CA SER A 150 9.08 -11.66 -5.25
C SER A 150 7.76 -11.49 -4.48
N ASP A 151 6.64 -11.44 -5.22
CA ASP A 151 5.29 -11.49 -4.65
C ASP A 151 4.96 -12.87 -4.06
N TRP A 152 5.73 -13.91 -4.42
CA TRP A 152 5.64 -15.21 -3.78
C TRP A 152 6.16 -15.13 -2.34
N SER A 153 5.46 -15.82 -1.45
CA SER A 153 5.84 -15.93 -0.05
C SER A 153 5.65 -17.34 0.49
N GLU A 154 6.28 -17.57 1.63
CA GLU A 154 6.09 -18.73 2.49
C GLU A 154 5.53 -18.24 3.83
N ILE A 155 4.53 -18.93 4.41
CA ILE A 155 4.06 -18.64 5.77
C ILE A 155 4.73 -19.59 6.76
N HIS A 156 5.29 -19.00 7.82
CA HIS A 156 5.96 -19.66 8.93
C HIS A 156 5.22 -19.35 10.23
N PHE A 157 5.38 -20.21 11.25
CA PHE A 157 4.77 -20.02 12.57
C PHE A 157 5.80 -20.13 13.69
N MET A 158 5.60 -19.36 14.76
CA MET A 158 6.36 -19.51 16.00
C MET A 158 5.50 -19.26 17.24
N ASN A 159 5.88 -19.89 18.34
CA ASN A 159 5.33 -19.58 19.65
C ASN A 159 5.83 -18.19 20.08
N ALA A 160 4.91 -17.27 20.35
CA ALA A 160 5.22 -15.87 20.67
C ALA A 160 5.80 -15.67 22.08
N GLU A 161 5.74 -16.67 22.96
CA GLU A 161 6.34 -16.62 24.29
C GLU A 161 7.75 -17.22 24.31
N THR A 162 7.92 -18.40 23.72
CA THR A 162 9.19 -19.14 23.76
C THR A 162 10.12 -18.82 22.59
N GLY A 163 9.58 -18.30 21.48
CA GLY A 163 10.30 -18.13 20.22
C GLY A 163 10.56 -19.45 19.47
N GLU A 164 10.01 -20.57 19.95
CA GLU A 164 10.13 -21.86 19.29
C GLU A 164 9.35 -21.86 17.97
N LYS A 165 10.03 -22.21 16.88
CA LYS A 165 9.43 -22.30 15.54
C LYS A 165 8.68 -23.61 15.39
N TYR A 166 7.53 -23.55 14.76
CA TYR A 166 6.83 -24.74 14.32
C TYR A 166 7.53 -25.33 13.08
N PRO A 167 7.52 -26.66 12.89
CA PRO A 167 8.22 -27.31 11.79
C PRO A 167 7.56 -27.11 10.42
N GLU A 168 6.26 -26.84 10.38
CA GLU A 168 5.53 -26.64 9.14
C GLU A 168 5.81 -25.28 8.47
N VAL A 169 5.78 -25.30 7.14
CA VAL A 169 5.91 -24.12 6.26
C VAL A 169 4.82 -24.23 5.20
N LEU A 170 4.10 -23.13 4.95
CA LEU A 170 3.10 -23.07 3.89
C LEU A 170 3.71 -22.39 2.67
N GLU A 171 3.83 -23.12 1.57
CA GLU A 171 4.46 -22.64 0.33
C GLU A 171 3.41 -22.19 -0.71
N LYS A 172 3.90 -21.56 -1.79
CA LYS A 172 3.11 -21.08 -2.93
C LYS A 172 2.03 -20.06 -2.53
N ILE A 173 2.39 -19.16 -1.63
CA ILE A 173 1.52 -18.09 -1.15
C ILE A 173 1.73 -16.87 -2.02
N ARG A 174 0.64 -16.27 -2.50
CA ARG A 174 0.67 -14.99 -3.21
C ARG A 174 -0.69 -14.33 -3.06
N TYR A 175 -0.70 -13.02 -2.77
CA TYR A 175 -1.93 -12.23 -2.56
C TYR A 175 -2.93 -12.89 -1.58
N SER A 176 -2.45 -13.22 -0.38
CA SER A 176 -3.23 -13.90 0.66
C SER A 176 -3.24 -13.10 1.97
N SER A 177 -4.38 -13.07 2.64
CA SER A 177 -4.48 -12.74 4.07
C SER A 177 -4.10 -13.95 4.94
N ILE A 178 -3.93 -13.71 6.25
CA ILE A 178 -3.83 -14.76 7.27
C ILE A 178 -5.01 -14.56 8.22
N ALA A 179 -6.04 -15.41 8.11
CA ALA A 179 -7.26 -15.24 8.90
C ALA A 179 -7.39 -16.33 9.96
N TRP A 180 -7.01 -16.00 11.19
CA TRP A 180 -7.08 -16.92 12.34
C TRP A 180 -8.51 -17.24 12.74
N THR A 181 -8.79 -18.51 13.02
CA THR A 181 -9.99 -18.89 13.77
C THR A 181 -9.80 -18.55 15.25
N HIS A 182 -10.89 -18.17 15.92
CA HIS A 182 -10.82 -17.73 17.33
C HIS A 182 -10.58 -18.87 18.32
N ASP A 183 -10.66 -20.13 17.88
CA ASP A 183 -10.20 -21.29 18.65
C ASP A 183 -8.66 -21.45 18.66
N ASN A 184 -7.95 -20.62 17.88
CA ASN A 184 -6.49 -20.60 17.73
C ASN A 184 -5.90 -21.92 17.21
N LEU A 185 -6.70 -22.76 16.53
CA LEU A 185 -6.24 -24.04 15.99
C LEU A 185 -5.65 -23.95 14.59
N GLY A 186 -5.95 -22.87 13.86
CA GLY A 186 -5.55 -22.76 12.47
C GLY A 186 -5.88 -21.42 11.82
N ILE A 187 -5.52 -21.33 10.54
CA ILE A 187 -5.70 -20.13 9.72
C ILE A 187 -6.38 -20.49 8.39
N PHE A 188 -7.16 -19.56 7.85
CA PHE A 188 -7.49 -19.53 6.44
C PHE A 188 -6.44 -18.74 5.66
N TYR A 189 -6.04 -19.24 4.50
CA TYR A 189 -5.05 -18.62 3.62
C TYR A 189 -5.25 -19.01 2.15
N GLY A 190 -4.91 -18.11 1.24
CA GLY A 190 -4.91 -18.28 -0.20
C GLY A 190 -3.59 -18.87 -0.72
N THR A 191 -3.67 -19.87 -1.60
CA THR A 191 -2.50 -20.53 -2.19
C THR A 191 -2.76 -21.02 -3.62
N TYR A 192 -1.68 -21.19 -4.38
CA TYR A 192 -1.68 -21.64 -5.77
C TYR A 192 -1.06 -23.05 -5.89
N LEU A 193 -1.71 -24.04 -5.27
CA LEU A 193 -1.19 -25.42 -5.17
C LEU A 193 -0.79 -26.03 -6.52
N GLU A 194 -1.59 -25.74 -7.56
CA GLU A 194 -1.48 -26.32 -8.90
C GLU A 194 -0.49 -25.57 -9.81
N GLN A 195 0.11 -24.45 -9.37
CA GLN A 195 1.07 -23.71 -10.19
C GLN A 195 2.27 -24.60 -10.54
N GLN A 196 2.50 -24.76 -11.84
CA GLN A 196 3.63 -25.48 -12.43
C GLN A 196 4.69 -24.49 -12.95
N GLY A 197 5.94 -24.95 -13.01
CA GLY A 197 7.09 -24.12 -13.41
C GLY A 197 7.73 -23.40 -12.22
N THR A 198 8.55 -22.41 -12.54
CA THR A 198 9.25 -21.58 -11.56
C THR A 198 8.26 -20.68 -10.80
N VAL A 199 8.44 -20.56 -9.48
CA VAL A 199 7.62 -19.73 -8.56
C VAL A 199 8.54 -18.89 -7.68
N ASP A 200 9.51 -18.22 -8.30
CA ASP A 200 10.51 -17.38 -7.62
C ASP A 200 10.37 -15.90 -7.99
N GLY A 201 9.44 -15.55 -8.88
CA GLY A 201 9.18 -14.20 -9.37
C GLY A 201 9.81 -13.89 -10.73
N SER A 202 10.61 -14.79 -11.31
CA SER A 202 11.10 -14.64 -12.69
C SER A 202 10.04 -15.03 -13.73
N GLU A 203 9.00 -15.77 -13.33
CA GLU A 203 7.97 -16.24 -14.24
C GLU A 203 7.07 -15.12 -14.76
N THR A 204 6.67 -15.22 -16.03
CA THR A 204 5.84 -14.21 -16.71
C THR A 204 4.36 -14.60 -16.81
N LEU A 205 4.02 -15.86 -16.53
CA LEU A 205 2.64 -16.32 -16.54
C LEU A 205 1.93 -15.93 -15.24
N GLY A 206 0.75 -15.33 -15.37
CA GLY A 206 -0.09 -15.01 -14.21
C GLY A 206 -0.52 -16.27 -13.46
N ALA A 207 -0.48 -16.20 -12.12
CA ALA A 207 -0.96 -17.27 -11.26
C ALA A 207 -2.49 -17.40 -11.36
N ARG A 208 -2.98 -18.64 -11.48
CA ARG A 208 -4.40 -18.96 -11.71
C ARG A 208 -4.91 -19.99 -10.70
N ASP A 209 -6.22 -20.03 -10.52
CA ASP A 209 -6.91 -21.03 -9.72
C ASP A 209 -6.50 -20.98 -8.23
N GLN A 210 -6.47 -19.76 -7.66
CA GLN A 210 -6.20 -19.57 -6.24
C GLN A 210 -7.23 -20.37 -5.42
N LYS A 211 -6.74 -21.16 -4.47
CA LYS A 211 -7.55 -21.90 -3.49
C LYS A 211 -7.50 -21.18 -2.16
N LEU A 212 -8.62 -21.14 -1.44
CA LEU A 212 -8.63 -20.77 -0.04
C LEU A 212 -8.57 -22.06 0.79
N CYS A 213 -7.45 -22.27 1.46
CA CYS A 213 -7.19 -23.42 2.31
C CYS A 213 -7.36 -23.07 3.78
N TYR A 214 -7.62 -24.09 4.59
CA TYR A 214 -7.50 -24.03 6.05
C TYR A 214 -6.34 -24.91 6.50
N HIS A 215 -5.40 -24.28 7.19
CA HIS A 215 -4.23 -24.93 7.78
C HIS A 215 -4.44 -25.11 9.28
N LYS A 216 -4.19 -26.32 9.79
CA LYS A 216 -4.21 -26.62 11.22
C LYS A 216 -2.79 -26.64 11.78
N ILE A 217 -2.55 -25.87 12.84
CA ILE A 217 -1.23 -25.79 13.47
C ILE A 217 -0.76 -27.17 13.94
N GLY A 218 0.51 -27.46 13.68
CA GLY A 218 1.19 -28.73 14.00
C GLY A 218 0.93 -29.85 12.99
N THR A 219 0.42 -29.55 11.79
CA THR A 219 0.25 -30.51 10.69
C THR A 219 1.05 -30.08 9.47
N PRO A 220 1.47 -30.99 8.57
CA PRO A 220 2.11 -30.60 7.32
C PRO A 220 1.10 -29.97 6.34
N GLN A 221 1.57 -29.05 5.48
CA GLN A 221 0.72 -28.37 4.47
C GLN A 221 -0.07 -29.36 3.58
N SER A 222 0.45 -30.57 3.35
CA SER A 222 -0.24 -31.61 2.57
C SER A 222 -1.55 -32.11 3.19
N GLU A 223 -1.79 -31.84 4.48
CA GLU A 223 -3.04 -32.16 5.17
C GLU A 223 -4.06 -31.00 5.17
N ASP A 224 -3.70 -29.85 4.57
CA ASP A 224 -4.56 -28.68 4.52
C ASP A 224 -5.86 -28.94 3.74
N VAL A 225 -6.94 -28.36 4.25
CA VAL A 225 -8.27 -28.53 3.65
C VAL A 225 -8.53 -27.41 2.67
N ILE A 226 -8.81 -27.74 1.40
CA ILE A 226 -9.37 -26.78 0.44
C ILE A 226 -10.78 -26.39 0.93
N ALA A 227 -10.91 -25.20 1.50
CA ALA A 227 -12.14 -24.71 2.10
C ALA A 227 -13.05 -24.08 1.04
N VAL A 228 -12.48 -23.30 0.11
CA VAL A 228 -13.19 -22.64 -1.00
C VAL A 228 -12.34 -22.65 -2.26
N GLU A 229 -12.97 -22.92 -3.41
CA GLU A 229 -12.38 -22.77 -4.74
C GLU A 229 -13.45 -22.40 -5.78
N PHE A 230 -13.02 -21.77 -6.88
CA PHE A 230 -13.88 -21.39 -8.00
C PHE A 230 -13.24 -21.80 -9.33
N PRO A 231 -13.23 -23.10 -9.70
CA PRO A 231 -12.52 -23.59 -10.89
C PRO A 231 -13.07 -23.03 -12.22
N GLU A 232 -14.36 -22.65 -12.24
CA GLU A 232 -14.98 -21.99 -13.40
C GLU A 232 -14.52 -20.52 -13.56
N GLU A 233 -13.82 -19.98 -12.57
CA GLU A 233 -13.41 -18.60 -12.48
C GLU A 233 -11.91 -18.50 -12.11
N PRO A 234 -11.01 -18.97 -13.00
CA PRO A 234 -9.59 -19.22 -12.70
C PRO A 234 -8.77 -17.97 -12.38
N LEU A 235 -9.33 -16.77 -12.62
CA LEU A 235 -8.66 -15.50 -12.32
C LEU A 235 -9.14 -14.86 -11.00
N TRP A 236 -10.10 -15.48 -10.30
CA TRP A 236 -10.55 -14.94 -9.03
C TRP A 236 -9.48 -15.12 -7.97
N ARG A 237 -9.26 -14.04 -7.22
CA ARG A 237 -8.53 -14.05 -5.97
C ARG A 237 -9.52 -14.07 -4.82
N ILE A 238 -9.27 -14.91 -3.83
CA ILE A 238 -10.19 -15.19 -2.73
C ILE A 238 -9.66 -14.53 -1.46
N GLY A 239 -10.14 -13.33 -1.15
CA GLY A 239 -9.93 -12.71 0.17
C GLY A 239 -10.75 -13.43 1.23
N ALA A 240 -10.20 -13.56 2.43
CA ALA A 240 -10.86 -14.19 3.57
C ALA A 240 -10.55 -13.45 4.87
N GLU A 241 -11.57 -13.29 5.70
CA GLU A 241 -11.48 -12.66 7.02
C GLU A 241 -12.45 -13.32 7.99
N VAL A 242 -12.00 -13.56 9.22
CA VAL A 242 -12.86 -14.06 10.30
C VAL A 242 -13.41 -12.85 11.05
N SER A 243 -14.74 -12.78 11.19
CA SER A 243 -15.43 -11.69 11.87
C SER A 243 -14.97 -11.49 13.32
N ASP A 244 -15.18 -10.31 13.90
CA ASP A 244 -14.72 -9.95 15.24
C ASP A 244 -15.30 -10.83 16.35
N CYS A 245 -16.48 -11.42 16.13
CA CYS A 245 -17.09 -12.37 17.06
C CYS A 245 -16.60 -13.83 16.85
N GLY A 246 -15.87 -14.11 15.78
CA GLY A 246 -15.39 -15.46 15.42
C GLY A 246 -16.44 -16.37 14.78
N GLU A 247 -17.68 -15.90 14.60
CA GLU A 247 -18.80 -16.74 14.14
C GLU A 247 -18.97 -16.77 12.62
N TYR A 248 -18.28 -15.92 11.87
CA TYR A 248 -18.41 -15.82 10.42
C TYR A 248 -17.03 -15.84 9.76
N LEU A 249 -16.92 -16.60 8.68
CA LEU A 249 -15.87 -16.42 7.69
C LEU A 249 -16.47 -15.61 6.53
N ILE A 250 -15.96 -14.41 6.34
CA ILE A 250 -16.33 -13.51 5.26
C ILE A 250 -15.35 -13.75 4.11
N ILE A 251 -15.89 -13.99 2.92
CA ILE A 251 -15.11 -14.31 1.73
C ILE A 251 -15.42 -13.27 0.67
N SER A 252 -14.38 -12.62 0.17
CA SER A 252 -14.49 -11.52 -0.78
C SER A 252 -13.74 -11.82 -2.09
N PRO A 253 -14.31 -12.63 -2.99
CA PRO A 253 -13.72 -12.87 -4.30
C PRO A 253 -13.57 -11.57 -5.10
N ARG A 254 -12.43 -11.40 -5.77
CA ARG A 254 -12.12 -10.27 -6.65
C ARG A 254 -11.52 -10.77 -7.97
N ARG A 255 -11.81 -10.10 -9.08
CA ARG A 255 -11.17 -10.38 -10.39
C ARG A 255 -9.92 -9.53 -10.61
N ASP A 256 -9.93 -8.30 -10.11
CA ASP A 256 -8.86 -7.34 -10.27
C ASP A 256 -8.62 -6.59 -8.94
N CYS A 257 -8.21 -5.32 -9.00
CA CYS A 257 -7.90 -4.49 -7.84
C CYS A 257 -9.12 -3.76 -7.25
N ARG A 258 -10.31 -3.93 -7.82
CA ARG A 258 -11.55 -3.28 -7.40
C ARG A 258 -12.75 -4.18 -7.62
N ASP A 259 -13.86 -3.77 -7.04
CA ASP A 259 -15.15 -4.44 -7.03
C ASP A 259 -15.05 -5.88 -6.49
N ASN A 260 -15.87 -6.20 -5.50
CA ASN A 260 -15.81 -7.54 -4.93
C ASN A 260 -17.18 -8.13 -4.66
N LEU A 261 -17.20 -9.46 -4.66
CA LEU A 261 -18.33 -10.22 -4.16
C LEU A 261 -18.21 -10.30 -2.64
N ILE A 262 -19.32 -10.60 -1.98
CA ILE A 262 -19.35 -10.88 -0.53
C ILE A 262 -20.15 -12.14 -0.33
N TYR A 263 -19.45 -13.17 0.11
CA TYR A 263 -20.01 -14.43 0.55
C TYR A 263 -19.66 -14.63 2.03
N PHE A 264 -20.40 -15.49 2.71
CA PHE A 264 -20.05 -15.90 4.06
C PHE A 264 -20.42 -17.34 4.35
N THR A 265 -19.79 -17.90 5.37
CA THR A 265 -20.28 -19.10 6.08
C THR A 265 -20.24 -18.84 7.58
N LYS A 266 -21.11 -19.54 8.33
CA LYS A 266 -21.01 -19.56 9.79
C LYS A 266 -19.90 -20.52 10.21
N LEU A 267 -19.01 -20.03 11.06
CA LEU A 267 -18.04 -20.82 11.80
C LEU A 267 -18.66 -21.22 13.16
N PRO A 268 -18.36 -22.41 13.68
CA PRO A 268 -18.82 -22.79 15.00
C PRO A 268 -18.09 -21.99 16.09
N ALA A 269 -18.82 -21.15 16.82
CA ALA A 269 -18.28 -20.36 17.94
C ALA A 269 -17.69 -21.24 19.06
N ASP A 270 -18.32 -22.40 19.30
CA ASP A 270 -18.07 -23.23 20.49
C ASP A 270 -17.44 -24.59 20.14
N LYS A 271 -17.22 -24.87 18.85
CA LYS A 271 -16.64 -26.14 18.40
C LYS A 271 -15.36 -25.84 17.66
N LYS A 272 -14.29 -26.44 18.15
CA LYS A 272 -13.01 -26.51 17.47
C LYS A 272 -13.19 -26.84 15.99
N VAL A 273 -12.53 -26.10 15.12
CA VAL A 273 -12.47 -26.34 13.66
C VAL A 273 -11.53 -27.52 13.40
N GLU A 274 -11.86 -28.69 13.97
CA GLU A 274 -11.02 -29.90 13.92
C GLU A 274 -11.30 -30.78 12.70
N ASN A 275 -12.49 -30.69 12.11
CA ASN A 275 -12.94 -31.51 10.97
C ASN A 275 -13.52 -30.64 9.84
N LEU A 276 -12.79 -29.57 9.48
CA LEU A 276 -13.22 -28.70 8.39
C LEU A 276 -13.27 -29.49 7.07
N LYS A 277 -14.27 -29.19 6.25
CA LYS A 277 -14.40 -29.65 4.86
C LYS A 277 -14.64 -28.44 3.97
N SER A 278 -14.78 -28.67 2.67
CA SER A 278 -15.31 -27.66 1.74
C SER A 278 -16.53 -26.95 2.34
N LEU A 279 -16.49 -25.62 2.34
CA LEU A 279 -17.46 -24.76 2.98
C LEU A 279 -18.62 -24.46 2.04
N LYS A 280 -19.85 -24.54 2.57
CA LYS A 280 -21.04 -24.08 1.86
C LYS A 280 -21.20 -22.58 2.04
N LEU A 281 -21.08 -21.83 0.95
CA LEU A 281 -21.15 -20.37 0.97
C LEU A 281 -22.58 -19.87 0.82
N THR A 282 -22.93 -18.86 1.62
CA THR A 282 -24.10 -18.02 1.45
C THR A 282 -23.69 -16.75 0.72
N LYS A 283 -24.42 -16.37 -0.33
CA LYS A 283 -24.05 -15.25 -1.18
C LYS A 283 -24.83 -13.99 -0.81
N VAL A 284 -24.13 -12.89 -0.55
CA VAL A 284 -24.72 -11.58 -0.19
C VAL A 284 -24.60 -10.61 -1.36
N VAL A 285 -23.40 -10.49 -1.93
CA VAL A 285 -23.14 -9.69 -3.15
C VAL A 285 -22.64 -10.62 -4.24
N GLU A 286 -23.38 -10.68 -5.36
CA GLU A 286 -23.12 -11.61 -6.47
C GLU A 286 -22.64 -10.91 -7.75
N LYS A 287 -22.41 -9.59 -7.71
CA LYS A 287 -21.97 -8.80 -8.85
C LYS A 287 -20.80 -7.91 -8.50
N PHE A 288 -19.79 -7.88 -9.37
CA PHE A 288 -18.70 -6.92 -9.36
C PHE A 288 -19.23 -5.54 -9.79
N GLN A 289 -19.70 -4.76 -8.83
CA GLN A 289 -20.32 -3.45 -9.08
C GLN A 289 -19.86 -2.34 -8.14
N ALA A 290 -19.18 -2.72 -7.06
CA ALA A 290 -18.73 -1.83 -6.01
C ALA A 290 -17.74 -2.59 -5.11
N ASP A 291 -16.95 -1.83 -4.37
CA ASP A 291 -16.13 -2.35 -3.27
C ASP A 291 -17.00 -2.55 -2.03
N TYR A 292 -16.68 -3.60 -1.26
CA TYR A 292 -17.27 -3.91 0.03
C TYR A 292 -16.15 -4.41 0.94
N ASP A 293 -15.70 -3.56 1.86
CA ASP A 293 -14.64 -3.89 2.80
C ASP A 293 -15.22 -4.01 4.20
N TYR A 294 -15.01 -5.16 4.85
CA TYR A 294 -15.52 -5.43 6.17
C TYR A 294 -14.84 -4.54 7.22
N ILE A 295 -15.63 -4.00 8.16
CA ILE A 295 -15.13 -3.11 9.22
C ILE A 295 -15.26 -3.75 10.61
N THR A 296 -16.43 -4.31 10.92
CA THR A 296 -16.76 -4.95 12.21
C THR A 296 -18.16 -5.57 12.12
N ASN A 297 -18.60 -6.26 13.18
CA ASN A 297 -19.97 -6.75 13.30
C ASN A 297 -20.51 -6.82 14.73
N ASP A 298 -21.81 -6.62 14.89
CA ASP A 298 -22.56 -6.92 16.12
C ASP A 298 -23.48 -8.12 15.86
N GLY A 299 -23.00 -9.32 16.21
CA GLY A 299 -23.69 -10.57 15.88
C GLY A 299 -23.81 -10.73 14.37
N ALA A 300 -25.04 -10.75 13.85
CA ALA A 300 -25.30 -10.84 12.41
C ALA A 300 -25.34 -9.48 11.69
N GLU A 301 -25.30 -8.36 12.42
CA GLU A 301 -25.25 -7.02 11.82
C GLU A 301 -23.82 -6.67 11.44
N MET A 302 -23.52 -6.71 10.15
CA MET A 302 -22.20 -6.48 9.58
C MET A 302 -22.06 -5.05 9.11
N ILE A 303 -20.91 -4.44 9.35
CA ILE A 303 -20.56 -3.11 8.87
C ILE A 303 -19.56 -3.23 7.73
N PHE A 304 -19.88 -2.59 6.59
CA PHE A 304 -19.00 -2.53 5.42
C PHE A 304 -18.76 -1.09 4.99
N SER A 305 -17.53 -0.78 4.57
CA SER A 305 -17.27 0.38 3.70
C SER A 305 -17.63 0.00 2.26
N THR A 306 -18.31 0.89 1.54
CA THR A 306 -18.66 0.65 0.13
C THR A 306 -18.75 1.93 -0.68
N ASN A 307 -18.41 1.85 -1.97
CA ASN A 307 -18.69 2.88 -2.96
C ASN A 307 -19.99 2.64 -3.76
N ARG A 308 -20.80 1.64 -3.37
CA ARG A 308 -22.07 1.33 -4.03
C ARG A 308 -23.02 2.53 -4.00
N ASN A 309 -23.18 3.17 -5.17
CA ASN A 309 -23.93 4.41 -5.36
C ASN A 309 -23.43 5.58 -4.49
N ALA A 310 -22.16 5.54 -4.10
CA ALA A 310 -21.52 6.49 -3.20
C ALA A 310 -20.04 6.64 -3.60
N PRO A 311 -19.71 7.39 -4.68
CA PRO A 311 -18.34 7.49 -5.19
C PRO A 311 -17.29 7.97 -4.17
N ASN A 312 -17.69 8.68 -3.12
CA ASN A 312 -16.81 9.08 -2.02
C ASN A 312 -16.81 8.10 -0.82
N TYR A 313 -17.35 6.90 -1.02
CA TYR A 313 -17.53 5.85 -0.02
C TYR A 313 -18.46 6.22 1.14
N ARG A 314 -19.05 5.20 1.75
CA ARG A 314 -19.92 5.30 2.93
C ARG A 314 -19.82 4.02 3.76
N LEU A 315 -20.24 4.07 5.03
CA LEU A 315 -20.40 2.87 5.85
C LEU A 315 -21.86 2.43 5.87
N ILE A 316 -22.11 1.15 5.58
CA ILE A 316 -23.44 0.55 5.57
C ILE A 316 -23.56 -0.60 6.57
N ARG A 317 -24.80 -0.91 6.97
CA ARG A 317 -25.17 -2.10 7.73
C ARG A 317 -25.82 -3.14 6.82
N ILE A 318 -25.40 -4.38 6.95
CA ILE A 318 -26.02 -5.56 6.32
C ILE A 318 -26.29 -6.61 7.39
N ASN A 319 -27.55 -7.03 7.55
CA ASN A 319 -27.88 -8.12 8.47
C ASN A 319 -27.74 -9.48 7.75
N PHE A 320 -26.81 -10.32 8.18
CA PHE A 320 -26.58 -11.63 7.56
C PHE A 320 -27.68 -12.69 7.80
N ASN A 321 -28.68 -12.40 8.63
CA ASN A 321 -29.91 -13.19 8.68
C ASN A 321 -30.95 -12.76 7.63
N ASP A 322 -30.81 -11.56 7.06
CA ASP A 322 -31.76 -10.96 6.12
C ASP A 322 -31.06 -9.88 5.27
N TYR A 323 -30.27 -10.35 4.29
CA TYR A 323 -29.24 -9.56 3.60
C TYR A 323 -29.67 -9.00 2.24
N SER A 324 -30.97 -8.95 1.97
CA SER A 324 -31.51 -8.36 0.74
C SER A 324 -31.12 -6.88 0.60
N GLU A 325 -30.65 -6.44 -0.59
CA GLU A 325 -30.08 -5.09 -0.82
C GLU A 325 -31.03 -3.97 -0.39
N GLU A 326 -32.35 -4.16 -0.51
CA GLU A 326 -33.38 -3.19 -0.09
C GLU A 326 -33.45 -2.95 1.43
N LYS A 327 -32.81 -3.80 2.25
CA LYS A 327 -32.75 -3.68 3.72
C LYS A 327 -31.43 -3.10 4.21
N TRP A 328 -30.48 -2.86 3.32
CA TRP A 328 -29.22 -2.23 3.71
C TRP A 328 -29.48 -0.79 4.14
N THR A 329 -28.79 -0.35 5.19
CA THR A 329 -28.96 0.99 5.75
C THR A 329 -27.62 1.69 5.94
N ASP A 330 -27.62 3.01 5.80
CA ASP A 330 -26.42 3.80 6.07
C ASP A 330 -26.14 3.85 7.58
N LEU A 331 -24.90 3.57 7.95
CA LEU A 331 -24.33 3.90 9.25
C LEU A 331 -23.72 5.30 9.21
N ILE A 332 -22.81 5.53 8.27
CA ILE A 332 -22.27 6.86 7.97
C ILE A 332 -22.50 7.10 6.48
N PRO A 333 -23.36 8.04 6.08
CA PRO A 333 -23.66 8.30 4.67
C PRO A 333 -22.45 8.91 3.94
N GLU A 334 -22.50 8.89 2.62
CA GLU A 334 -21.49 9.52 1.77
C GLU A 334 -21.35 11.03 2.07
N ASP A 335 -20.11 11.51 2.17
CA ASP A 335 -19.83 12.94 2.22
C ASP A 335 -19.62 13.50 0.80
N PRO A 336 -20.29 14.60 0.41
CA PRO A 336 -20.20 15.12 -0.95
C PRO A 336 -18.84 15.74 -1.31
N LYS A 337 -17.96 16.00 -0.32
CA LYS A 337 -16.67 16.68 -0.51
C LYS A 337 -15.48 15.86 -0.04
N ARG A 338 -15.68 14.93 0.90
CA ARG A 338 -14.62 14.14 1.52
C ARG A 338 -14.76 12.69 1.12
N VAL A 339 -13.65 12.03 0.81
CA VAL A 339 -13.62 10.59 0.53
C VAL A 339 -13.40 9.85 1.84
N LEU A 340 -14.23 8.87 2.19
CA LEU A 340 -13.92 7.96 3.30
C LEU A 340 -12.79 7.03 2.85
N ASP A 341 -11.61 7.17 3.46
CA ASP A 341 -10.40 6.39 3.11
C ASP A 341 -10.42 5.03 3.80
N TRP A 342 -10.66 5.03 5.12
CA TRP A 342 -10.79 3.82 5.92
C TRP A 342 -11.54 4.07 7.21
N ALA A 343 -12.04 3.00 7.83
CA ALA A 343 -12.61 3.01 9.17
C ALA A 343 -12.14 1.79 9.96
N VAL A 344 -12.02 1.92 11.28
CA VAL A 344 -11.65 0.82 12.18
C VAL A 344 -12.43 0.92 13.48
N VAL A 345 -12.89 -0.22 13.98
CA VAL A 345 -13.59 -0.32 15.27
C VAL A 345 -12.61 -0.24 16.44
N THR A 346 -13.04 0.39 17.52
CA THR A 346 -12.28 0.46 18.76
C THR A 346 -13.20 0.68 19.95
N HIS A 347 -12.70 0.40 21.15
CA HIS A 347 -13.40 0.67 22.41
C HIS A 347 -14.86 0.20 22.41
N LYS A 348 -15.09 -1.02 21.93
CA LYS A 348 -16.34 -1.76 21.80
C LYS A 348 -17.32 -1.19 20.77
N ASP A 349 -17.68 0.09 20.91
CA ASP A 349 -18.75 0.75 20.17
C ASP A 349 -18.35 2.10 19.57
N LYS A 350 -17.06 2.30 19.32
CA LYS A 350 -16.54 3.48 18.60
C LYS A 350 -15.92 3.08 17.26
N LEU A 351 -15.96 4.01 16.32
CA LEU A 351 -15.30 3.91 15.01
C LEU A 351 -14.33 5.08 14.87
N VAL A 352 -13.08 4.78 14.55
CA VAL A 352 -12.15 5.79 14.03
C VAL A 352 -12.32 5.80 12.51
N VAL A 353 -12.64 6.95 11.94
CA VAL A 353 -12.89 7.13 10.51
C VAL A 353 -11.90 8.15 9.96
N CYS A 354 -11.23 7.80 8.88
CA CYS A 354 -10.30 8.69 8.19
C CYS A 354 -10.89 9.12 6.86
N TYR A 355 -10.88 10.43 6.62
CA TYR A 355 -11.33 11.03 5.39
C TYR A 355 -10.18 11.69 4.64
N ILE A 356 -10.25 11.69 3.31
CA ILE A 356 -9.45 12.54 2.43
C ILE A 356 -10.24 13.82 2.15
N GLN A 357 -9.65 14.97 2.45
CA GLN A 357 -10.17 16.28 2.05
C GLN A 357 -9.05 17.10 1.41
N ASP A 358 -9.20 17.41 0.12
CA ASP A 358 -8.18 18.12 -0.67
C ASP A 358 -6.78 17.51 -0.45
N VAL A 359 -6.69 16.18 -0.56
CA VAL A 359 -5.45 15.38 -0.41
C VAL A 359 -4.80 15.47 0.98
N LYS A 360 -5.59 15.68 2.03
CA LYS A 360 -5.15 15.68 3.44
C LYS A 360 -6.04 14.76 4.25
N HIS A 361 -5.50 14.13 5.29
CA HIS A 361 -6.30 13.31 6.19
C HIS A 361 -7.03 14.15 7.23
N ILE A 362 -8.30 13.83 7.45
CA ILE A 362 -9.11 14.25 8.60
C ILE A 362 -9.45 12.99 9.38
N LEU A 363 -9.20 12.98 10.69
CA LEU A 363 -9.43 11.83 11.55
C LEU A 363 -10.57 12.13 12.52
N GLU A 364 -11.60 11.30 12.49
CA GLU A 364 -12.83 11.47 13.25
C GLU A 364 -13.13 10.22 14.09
N LEU A 365 -13.81 10.43 15.21
CA LEU A 365 -14.32 9.40 16.09
C LEU A 365 -15.84 9.41 16.03
N HIS A 366 -16.45 8.29 15.71
CA HIS A 366 -17.89 8.12 15.59
C HIS A 366 -18.42 7.06 16.56
N CYS A 367 -19.71 7.13 16.87
CA CYS A 367 -20.42 6.06 17.56
C CYS A 367 -20.76 4.94 16.56
N LEU A 368 -20.33 3.71 16.83
CA LEU A 368 -20.62 2.54 15.99
C LEU A 368 -22.12 2.28 15.85
N LYS A 369 -22.90 2.52 16.92
CA LYS A 369 -24.34 2.24 16.92
C LYS A 369 -25.14 3.22 16.08
N THR A 370 -24.77 4.49 16.05
CA THR A 370 -25.58 5.56 15.44
C THR A 370 -24.92 6.21 14.24
N GLY A 371 -23.60 6.06 14.06
CA GLY A 371 -22.81 6.78 13.07
C GLY A 371 -22.50 8.24 13.46
N GLN A 372 -22.99 8.69 14.61
CA GLN A 372 -22.84 10.08 15.06
C GLN A 372 -21.36 10.42 15.29
N LEU A 373 -20.93 11.55 14.73
CA LEU A 373 -19.62 12.15 15.02
C LEU A 373 -19.55 12.54 16.51
N LEU A 374 -18.51 12.05 17.18
CA LEU A 374 -18.22 12.32 18.60
C LEU A 374 -17.09 13.33 18.76
N LYS A 375 -16.01 13.19 17.98
CA LYS A 375 -14.81 14.03 18.08
C LYS A 375 -14.07 14.07 16.74
N THR A 376 -13.46 15.20 16.40
CA THR A 376 -12.45 15.30 15.34
C THR A 376 -11.09 15.49 16.01
N PHE A 377 -10.11 14.66 15.66
CA PHE A 377 -8.77 14.77 16.21
C PHE A 377 -8.00 15.92 15.53
N PRO A 378 -7.25 16.74 16.28
CA PRO A 378 -6.45 17.79 15.68
C PRO A 378 -5.33 17.18 14.84
N LEU A 379 -5.26 17.53 13.56
CA LEU A 379 -4.22 17.12 12.64
C LEU A 379 -3.68 18.32 11.86
N ASP A 380 -2.35 18.37 11.75
CA ASP A 380 -1.65 19.26 10.83
C ASP A 380 -1.89 18.81 9.37
N LEU A 381 -1.46 19.61 8.39
CA LEU A 381 -1.46 19.20 6.99
C LEU A 381 -0.54 17.99 6.79
N GLY A 382 -1.14 16.83 6.54
CA GLY A 382 -0.39 15.61 6.25
C GLY A 382 -1.29 14.40 6.12
N THR A 383 -0.74 13.26 6.51
CA THR A 383 -1.26 11.92 6.20
C THR A 383 -1.14 11.04 7.43
N ILE A 384 -2.18 10.27 7.72
CA ILE A 384 -2.09 9.14 8.65
C ILE A 384 -1.61 7.92 7.86
N VAL A 385 -0.42 7.42 8.20
CA VAL A 385 0.24 6.28 7.51
C VAL A 385 0.27 5.01 8.35
N GLY A 386 -0.27 5.06 9.56
CA GLY A 386 -0.42 3.90 10.43
C GLY A 386 -1.49 4.14 11.48
N ILE A 387 -2.23 3.09 11.81
CA ILE A 387 -3.25 3.07 12.86
C ILE A 387 -3.15 1.72 13.57
N SER A 388 -3.17 1.73 14.89
CA SER A 388 -3.43 0.56 15.71
C SER A 388 -4.63 0.86 16.59
N ALA A 389 -5.69 0.11 16.36
CA ALA A 389 -6.94 0.19 17.07
C ALA A 389 -7.52 -1.23 17.11
N ASP A 390 -8.09 -1.60 18.26
CA ASP A 390 -8.76 -2.88 18.44
C ASP A 390 -10.05 -2.62 19.22
N ARG A 391 -11.07 -3.42 18.91
CA ARG A 391 -12.38 -3.35 19.53
C ARG A 391 -12.32 -3.50 21.05
N ASP A 392 -11.45 -4.34 21.57
CA ASP A 392 -11.41 -4.67 22.99
C ASP A 392 -10.67 -3.62 23.83
N TYR A 393 -9.97 -2.68 23.19
CA TYR A 393 -9.13 -1.68 23.87
C TYR A 393 -9.61 -0.24 23.63
N SER A 394 -9.42 0.60 24.65
CA SER A 394 -9.71 2.05 24.55
C SER A 394 -8.58 2.85 23.94
N GLU A 395 -7.35 2.34 24.03
CA GLU A 395 -6.17 3.02 23.51
C GLU A 395 -6.05 2.82 22.01
N ILE A 396 -5.85 3.92 21.28
CA ILE A 396 -5.51 3.92 19.88
C ILE A 396 -4.16 4.60 19.66
N PHE A 397 -3.45 4.16 18.62
CA PHE A 397 -2.19 4.75 18.20
C PHE A 397 -2.27 5.10 16.73
N TYR A 398 -1.85 6.29 16.33
CA TYR A 398 -1.81 6.66 14.92
C TYR A 398 -0.52 7.40 14.57
N GLN A 399 0.02 7.08 13.40
CA GLN A 399 1.26 7.65 12.88
C GLN A 399 0.93 8.69 11.81
N PHE A 400 1.29 9.93 12.11
CA PHE A 400 1.17 11.06 11.21
C PHE A 400 2.50 11.35 10.53
N THR A 401 2.48 11.68 9.24
CA THR A 401 3.63 12.19 8.48
C THR A 401 3.20 13.31 7.53
N SER A 402 4.16 14.11 7.09
CA SER A 402 3.99 15.13 6.05
C SER A 402 5.29 15.27 5.26
N ILE A 403 5.32 16.00 4.15
CA ILE A 403 6.56 16.14 3.35
C ILE A 403 7.72 16.73 4.19
N LEU A 404 7.40 17.60 5.17
CA LEU A 404 8.37 18.22 6.09
C LEU A 404 8.31 17.67 7.52
N THR A 405 7.63 16.55 7.74
CA THR A 405 7.49 15.93 9.08
C THR A 405 7.75 14.44 8.95
N PRO A 406 8.94 13.92 9.34
CA PRO A 406 9.30 12.52 9.16
C PRO A 406 8.27 11.56 9.76
N GLY A 407 7.88 11.80 11.00
CA GLY A 407 6.70 11.18 11.57
C GLY A 407 6.46 11.55 13.04
N ARG A 408 5.21 11.42 13.48
CA ARG A 408 4.82 11.48 14.89
C ARG A 408 3.85 10.33 15.15
N ILE A 409 4.08 9.59 16.23
CA ILE A 409 3.13 8.59 16.72
C ILE A 409 2.38 9.22 17.88
N PHE A 410 1.07 9.28 17.76
CA PHE A 410 0.18 9.75 18.80
C PHE A 410 -0.46 8.56 19.52
N MET A 411 -0.83 8.77 20.77
CA MET A 411 -1.61 7.85 21.60
C MET A 411 -2.83 8.60 22.15
N ALA A 412 -4.01 8.00 22.01
CA ALA A 412 -5.24 8.50 22.63
C ALA A 412 -5.93 7.36 23.39
N ASP A 413 -6.29 7.61 24.64
CA ASP A 413 -7.12 6.71 25.44
C ASP A 413 -8.57 7.16 25.38
N LEU A 414 -9.38 6.48 24.56
CA LEU A 414 -10.75 6.85 24.27
C LEU A 414 -11.72 6.63 25.44
N ALA A 415 -11.26 6.03 26.55
CA ALA A 415 -12.01 6.00 27.80
C ALA A 415 -11.96 7.35 28.54
N LYS A 416 -11.01 8.23 28.15
CA LYS A 416 -10.81 9.56 28.71
C LYS A 416 -11.16 10.60 27.67
N ASP A 417 -11.69 11.73 28.14
CA ASP A 417 -11.89 12.90 27.30
C ASP A 417 -10.63 13.78 27.33
N GLU A 418 -9.55 13.26 26.73
CA GLU A 418 -8.26 13.95 26.63
C GLU A 418 -7.85 14.14 25.17
N GLU A 419 -6.95 15.12 24.95
CA GLU A 419 -6.29 15.26 23.67
C GLU A 419 -5.23 14.17 23.47
N PRO A 420 -5.04 13.68 22.22
CA PRO A 420 -3.98 12.73 21.92
C PRO A 420 -2.60 13.25 22.32
N LYS A 421 -1.80 12.39 22.93
CA LYS A 421 -0.43 12.71 23.36
C LYS A 421 0.55 12.22 22.32
N VAL A 422 1.62 12.97 22.08
CA VAL A 422 2.75 12.49 21.27
C VAL A 422 3.45 11.39 22.06
N LEU A 423 3.38 10.16 21.57
CA LEU A 423 4.09 9.02 22.12
C LEU A 423 5.54 9.02 21.63
N ARG A 424 5.75 9.26 20.34
CA ARG A 424 7.09 9.32 19.72
C ARG A 424 7.14 10.42 18.67
N GLU A 425 8.24 11.16 18.67
CA GLU A 425 8.56 12.11 17.60
C GLU A 425 9.75 11.59 16.80
N ILE A 426 9.56 11.35 15.51
CA ILE A 426 10.59 10.85 14.60
C ILE A 426 11.28 12.05 13.98
N LYS A 427 12.56 12.22 14.29
CA LYS A 427 13.37 13.36 13.83
C LYS A 427 14.51 12.88 12.95
N VAL A 428 14.76 13.64 11.90
CA VAL A 428 15.92 13.46 11.03
C VAL A 428 17.01 14.41 11.49
N SER A 429 18.23 13.88 11.64
CA SER A 429 19.40 14.67 12.02
C SER A 429 19.68 15.76 10.97
N ASN A 430 20.01 16.97 11.42
CA ASN A 430 20.32 18.12 10.56
C ASN A 430 19.20 18.50 9.57
N PHE A 431 17.95 18.27 9.96
CA PHE A 431 16.78 18.72 9.24
C PHE A 431 16.00 19.75 10.06
N ASP A 432 15.93 20.97 9.55
CA ASP A 432 15.09 22.04 10.08
C ASP A 432 13.93 22.28 9.11
N PRO A 433 12.69 21.90 9.46
CA PRO A 433 11.52 22.13 8.62
C PRO A 433 11.30 23.61 8.24
N SER A 434 11.73 24.56 9.09
CA SER A 434 11.53 25.99 8.87
C SER A 434 12.37 26.55 7.71
N ALA A 435 13.42 25.82 7.31
CA ALA A 435 14.24 26.16 6.14
C ALA A 435 13.54 25.86 4.80
N TYR A 436 12.32 25.32 4.82
CA TYR A 436 11.56 24.91 3.65
C TYR A 436 10.16 25.52 3.65
N LYS A 437 9.59 25.60 2.46
CA LYS A 437 8.21 26.00 2.25
C LYS A 437 7.48 24.90 1.50
N MET A 438 6.35 24.47 2.06
CA MET A 438 5.38 23.61 1.39
C MET A 438 4.16 24.44 1.02
N SER A 439 3.68 24.27 -0.20
CA SER A 439 2.44 24.88 -0.68
C SER A 439 1.59 23.87 -1.42
N GLN A 440 0.27 24.03 -1.32
CA GLN A 440 -0.69 23.31 -2.16
C GLN A 440 -1.30 24.31 -3.13
N VAL A 441 -1.24 23.99 -4.42
CA VAL A 441 -1.82 24.80 -5.49
C VAL A 441 -2.85 23.98 -6.25
N PHE A 442 -3.73 24.66 -6.98
CA PHE A 442 -4.72 24.04 -7.86
C PHE A 442 -4.56 24.62 -9.26
N TYR A 443 -3.90 23.88 -10.15
CA TYR A 443 -3.65 24.32 -11.52
C TYR A 443 -4.75 23.80 -12.45
N PRO A 444 -5.14 24.56 -13.49
CA PRO A 444 -6.07 24.06 -14.49
C PRO A 444 -5.37 23.03 -15.41
N SER A 445 -6.02 21.88 -15.63
CA SER A 445 -5.70 20.97 -16.72
C SER A 445 -6.21 21.53 -18.06
N LYS A 446 -5.94 20.81 -19.15
CA LYS A 446 -6.33 21.16 -20.52
C LYS A 446 -7.83 21.40 -20.70
N ASP A 447 -8.66 20.64 -20.00
CA ASP A 447 -10.13 20.77 -20.01
C ASP A 447 -10.67 21.77 -18.96
N GLY A 448 -9.79 22.44 -18.22
CA GLY A 448 -10.14 23.40 -17.17
C GLY A 448 -10.32 22.78 -15.77
N THR A 449 -10.30 21.45 -15.62
CA THR A 449 -10.37 20.78 -14.31
C THR A 449 -9.23 21.25 -13.41
N LYS A 450 -9.53 21.55 -12.14
CA LYS A 450 -8.52 21.98 -11.17
C LYS A 450 -7.85 20.75 -10.55
N ILE A 451 -6.54 20.62 -10.77
CA ILE A 451 -5.74 19.51 -10.26
C ILE A 451 -4.90 19.99 -9.07
N PRO A 452 -4.94 19.32 -7.90
CA PRO A 452 -4.08 19.66 -6.79
C PRO A 452 -2.61 19.31 -7.09
N MET A 453 -1.70 20.13 -6.58
CA MET A 453 -0.27 19.83 -6.57
C MET A 453 0.38 20.37 -5.30
N PHE A 454 1.15 19.53 -4.63
CA PHE A 454 2.05 19.97 -3.57
C PHE A 454 3.38 20.38 -4.19
N ILE A 455 3.92 21.52 -3.75
CA ILE A 455 5.22 22.05 -4.18
C ILE A 455 6.05 22.34 -2.94
N VAL A 456 7.28 21.84 -2.92
CA VAL A 456 8.25 22.05 -1.85
C VAL A 456 9.53 22.67 -2.40
N THR A 457 9.92 23.77 -1.78
CA THR A 457 11.18 24.48 -2.05
C THR A 457 11.90 24.79 -0.74
N ARG A 458 13.13 25.25 -0.82
CA ARG A 458 13.72 26.01 0.29
C ARG A 458 12.93 27.31 0.52
N ALA A 459 12.91 27.78 1.75
CA ALA A 459 12.23 29.03 2.12
C ALA A 459 12.89 30.26 1.48
N ASP A 460 14.20 30.21 1.23
CA ASP A 460 15.01 31.27 0.59
C ASP A 460 15.09 31.15 -0.95
N ALA A 461 14.32 30.24 -1.56
CA ALA A 461 14.34 30.02 -2.99
C ALA A 461 13.83 31.24 -3.78
N VAL A 462 14.53 31.58 -4.87
CA VAL A 462 14.13 32.62 -5.82
C VAL A 462 13.42 31.95 -7.00
N LEU A 463 12.21 32.42 -7.33
CA LEU A 463 11.41 31.89 -8.44
C LEU A 463 11.74 32.63 -9.74
N ASP A 464 12.91 32.33 -10.32
CA ASP A 464 13.40 32.89 -11.59
C ASP A 464 13.51 31.85 -12.74
N GLY A 465 13.05 30.61 -12.49
CA GLY A 465 13.13 29.48 -13.41
C GLY A 465 14.46 28.74 -13.36
N SER A 466 15.40 29.12 -12.47
CA SER A 466 16.73 28.53 -12.46
C SER A 466 16.82 27.14 -11.82
N MET A 467 15.88 26.78 -10.92
CA MET A 467 15.98 25.57 -10.09
C MET A 467 15.79 24.28 -10.90
N PRO A 468 16.54 23.20 -10.61
CA PRO A 468 16.18 21.87 -11.06
C PRO A 468 14.87 21.42 -10.40
N ALA A 469 14.03 20.72 -11.16
CA ALA A 469 12.73 20.28 -10.68
C ALA A 469 12.57 18.76 -10.76
N LEU A 470 11.93 18.18 -9.76
CA LEU A 470 11.48 16.79 -9.75
C LEU A 470 9.97 16.78 -9.58
N LEU A 471 9.25 16.41 -10.65
CA LEU A 471 7.80 16.29 -10.67
C LEU A 471 7.41 14.80 -10.62
N TYR A 472 6.67 14.42 -9.60
CA TYR A 472 6.21 13.06 -9.37
C TYR A 472 4.70 12.91 -9.62
N GLY A 473 4.30 11.77 -10.19
CA GLY A 473 2.89 11.42 -10.43
C GLY A 473 2.66 9.90 -10.57
N TYR A 474 1.39 9.50 -10.47
CA TYR A 474 0.94 8.11 -10.66
C TYR A 474 -0.31 8.03 -11.54
N GLY A 475 -1.48 8.46 -11.05
CA GLY A 475 -2.70 8.63 -11.86
C GLY A 475 -3.34 7.34 -12.35
N GLY A 476 -3.84 6.52 -11.42
CA GLY A 476 -4.54 5.28 -11.76
C GLY A 476 -4.92 4.45 -10.54
N PHE A 477 -5.75 3.42 -10.78
CA PHE A 477 -6.09 2.37 -9.80
C PHE A 477 -6.69 2.86 -8.49
N ASN A 478 -7.33 4.03 -8.48
CA ASN A 478 -7.89 4.66 -7.28
C ASN A 478 -6.83 4.98 -6.19
N VAL A 479 -5.54 4.96 -6.54
CA VAL A 479 -4.46 5.22 -5.58
C VAL A 479 -4.29 6.72 -5.39
N SER A 480 -4.51 7.20 -4.16
CA SER A 480 -4.25 8.59 -3.76
C SER A 480 -2.77 8.81 -3.44
N ILE A 481 -2.15 9.86 -4.00
CA ILE A 481 -0.74 10.18 -3.71
C ILE A 481 -0.64 11.23 -2.60
N TYR A 482 -0.42 10.75 -1.38
CA TYR A 482 -0.40 11.60 -0.19
C TYR A 482 0.91 12.40 0.01
N PRO A 483 0.85 13.55 0.72
CA PRO A 483 2.04 14.30 1.11
C PRO A 483 2.79 13.55 2.23
N THR A 484 3.73 12.68 1.87
CA THR A 484 4.55 11.89 2.80
C THR A 484 6.02 12.31 2.81
N PHE A 485 6.70 12.09 3.95
CA PHE A 485 8.13 12.34 4.08
C PHE A 485 8.96 11.38 3.20
N SER A 486 10.04 11.88 2.61
CA SER A 486 11.01 11.07 1.88
C SER A 486 12.40 11.68 1.98
N VAL A 487 13.37 10.86 2.40
CA VAL A 487 14.79 11.25 2.45
C VAL A 487 15.32 11.62 1.07
N MET A 488 14.87 10.93 0.02
CA MET A 488 15.28 11.23 -1.36
C MET A 488 14.80 12.62 -1.79
N ARG A 489 13.52 12.92 -1.55
CA ARG A 489 12.92 14.23 -1.87
C ARG A 489 13.58 15.35 -1.07
N LEU A 490 13.83 15.12 0.22
CA LEU A 490 14.55 16.06 1.07
C LEU A 490 15.97 16.31 0.55
N THR A 491 16.71 15.26 0.19
CA THR A 491 18.05 15.37 -0.37
C THR A 491 18.06 16.20 -1.65
N PHE A 492 17.08 15.98 -2.54
CA PHE A 492 16.92 16.76 -3.76
C PHE A 492 16.75 18.26 -3.47
N VAL A 493 15.82 18.62 -2.57
CA VAL A 493 15.56 20.04 -2.24
C VAL A 493 16.74 20.65 -1.46
N GLN A 494 17.34 19.91 -0.52
CA GLN A 494 18.40 20.42 0.34
C GLN A 494 19.74 20.55 -0.39
N HIS A 495 20.17 19.50 -1.10
CA HIS A 495 21.52 19.39 -1.68
C HIS A 495 21.58 19.89 -3.11
N LEU A 496 20.56 19.59 -3.92
CA LEU A 496 20.49 20.06 -5.31
C LEU A 496 19.78 21.41 -5.44
N LYS A 497 19.32 21.98 -4.31
CA LYS A 497 18.58 23.26 -4.25
C LYS A 497 17.40 23.28 -5.23
N GLY A 498 16.78 22.12 -5.42
CA GLY A 498 15.70 21.93 -6.39
C GLY A 498 14.32 22.24 -5.82
N VAL A 499 13.33 22.17 -6.71
CA VAL A 499 11.91 22.17 -6.38
C VAL A 499 11.35 20.77 -6.56
N PHE A 500 10.67 20.25 -5.55
CA PHE A 500 9.96 18.97 -5.63
C PHE A 500 8.46 19.22 -5.73
N ALA A 501 7.78 18.50 -6.62
CA ALA A 501 6.35 18.60 -6.80
C ALA A 501 5.66 17.24 -6.91
N ILE A 502 4.46 17.12 -6.35
CA ILE A 502 3.56 15.97 -6.51
C ILE A 502 2.29 16.46 -7.16
N ALA A 503 1.99 15.97 -8.36
CA ALA A 503 0.73 16.27 -9.03
C ALA A 503 -0.29 15.16 -8.74
N ASN A 504 -1.39 15.53 -8.07
CA ASN A 504 -2.50 14.63 -7.72
C ASN A 504 -3.50 14.54 -8.87
N ILE A 505 -3.00 14.02 -10.01
CA ILE A 505 -3.71 13.91 -11.29
C ILE A 505 -4.89 12.92 -11.22
N ARG A 506 -5.80 13.01 -12.21
CA ARG A 506 -6.94 12.09 -12.31
C ARG A 506 -6.50 10.63 -12.47
N GLY A 507 -7.44 9.71 -12.23
CA GLY A 507 -7.15 8.28 -12.16
C GLY A 507 -6.79 7.80 -10.74
N GLY A 508 -6.33 8.70 -9.86
CA GLY A 508 -6.20 8.42 -8.43
C GLY A 508 -7.53 8.47 -7.67
N GLY A 509 -7.47 8.31 -6.35
CA GLY A 509 -8.63 8.27 -5.44
C GLY A 509 -8.89 9.57 -4.67
N GLU A 510 -8.16 10.65 -4.96
CA GLU A 510 -8.13 11.86 -4.12
C GLU A 510 -9.49 12.55 -3.95
N TYR A 511 -10.38 12.41 -4.94
CA TYR A 511 -11.77 12.88 -4.91
C TYR A 511 -12.75 11.75 -5.27
N GLY A 512 -12.44 10.55 -4.79
CA GLY A 512 -13.28 9.37 -4.88
C GLY A 512 -13.35 8.79 -6.28
N GLU A 513 -14.32 7.90 -6.48
CA GLU A 513 -14.42 7.09 -7.69
C GLU A 513 -14.64 7.94 -8.95
N LYS A 514 -15.24 9.13 -8.81
CA LYS A 514 -15.37 10.08 -9.93
C LYS A 514 -14.00 10.54 -10.44
N TRP A 515 -13.06 10.82 -9.55
CA TRP A 515 -11.69 11.18 -9.90
C TRP A 515 -10.97 10.04 -10.61
N HIS A 516 -11.12 8.83 -10.08
CA HIS A 516 -10.57 7.62 -10.68
C HIS A 516 -11.15 7.37 -12.08
N ASN A 517 -12.47 7.39 -12.23
CA ASN A 517 -13.18 7.14 -13.49
C ASN A 517 -12.85 8.19 -14.57
N SER A 518 -12.49 9.41 -14.16
CA SER A 518 -12.07 10.49 -15.06
C SER A 518 -10.63 10.37 -15.60
N GLY A 519 -9.87 9.34 -15.19
CA GLY A 519 -8.49 9.08 -15.63
C GLY A 519 -8.20 7.60 -15.94
N ARG A 520 -9.20 6.80 -16.33
CA ARG A 520 -9.02 5.39 -16.73
C ARG A 520 -9.81 5.04 -17.99
N LEU A 521 -9.50 3.89 -18.58
CA LEU A 521 -10.10 3.40 -19.82
C LEU A 521 -10.03 4.50 -20.90
N ASP A 522 -11.15 4.85 -21.53
CA ASP A 522 -11.24 5.88 -22.58
C ASP A 522 -10.76 7.26 -22.11
N ASN A 523 -10.78 7.52 -20.80
CA ASN A 523 -10.34 8.78 -20.20
C ASN A 523 -8.86 8.77 -19.79
N LYS A 524 -8.08 7.72 -20.09
CA LYS A 524 -6.69 7.60 -19.62
C LYS A 524 -5.80 8.74 -20.11
N GLN A 525 -6.07 9.32 -21.28
CA GLN A 525 -5.33 10.47 -21.79
C GLN A 525 -5.39 11.69 -20.86
N ASN A 526 -6.48 11.87 -20.11
CA ASN A 526 -6.62 12.97 -19.16
C ASN A 526 -5.53 12.96 -18.09
N VAL A 527 -5.05 11.76 -17.71
CA VAL A 527 -3.96 11.61 -16.73
C VAL A 527 -2.67 12.23 -17.25
N PHE A 528 -2.37 12.00 -18.53
CA PHE A 528 -1.17 12.54 -19.17
C PHE A 528 -1.30 14.04 -19.40
N ASP A 529 -2.48 14.50 -19.81
CA ASP A 529 -2.79 15.93 -19.98
C ASP A 529 -2.66 16.68 -18.65
N ASP A 530 -3.20 16.14 -17.54
CA ASP A 530 -3.05 16.71 -16.20
C ASP A 530 -1.58 16.87 -15.82
N PHE A 531 -0.78 15.82 -16.01
CA PHE A 531 0.62 15.83 -15.63
C PHE A 531 1.48 16.79 -16.47
N GLN A 532 1.20 16.89 -17.77
CA GLN A 532 1.84 17.86 -18.65
C GLN A 532 1.46 19.30 -18.26
N CYS A 533 0.20 19.56 -17.89
CA CYS A 533 -0.21 20.86 -17.37
C CYS A 533 0.45 21.20 -16.03
N ALA A 534 0.78 20.20 -15.19
CA ALA A 534 1.57 20.41 -13.98
C ALA A 534 2.98 20.92 -14.31
N ALA A 535 3.63 20.32 -15.31
CA ALA A 535 4.93 20.76 -15.81
C ALA A 535 4.88 22.20 -16.35
N GLU A 536 3.88 22.49 -17.19
CA GLU A 536 3.65 23.83 -17.73
C GLU A 536 3.40 24.86 -16.62
N TYR A 537 2.65 24.50 -15.58
CA TYR A 537 2.43 25.36 -14.41
C TYR A 537 3.75 25.70 -13.70
N LEU A 538 4.61 24.71 -13.45
CA LEU A 538 5.91 24.94 -12.78
C LEU A 538 6.81 25.86 -13.61
N ILE A 539 6.83 25.70 -14.94
CA ILE A 539 7.62 26.52 -15.86
C ILE A 539 7.07 27.95 -15.94
N ALA A 540 5.75 28.10 -16.12
CA ALA A 540 5.10 29.39 -16.25
C ALA A 540 5.27 30.26 -14.98
N ASN A 541 5.21 29.62 -13.81
CA ASN A 541 5.38 30.28 -12.50
C ASN A 541 6.84 30.37 -12.05
N LYS A 542 7.80 30.13 -12.95
CA LYS A 542 9.24 30.34 -12.71
C LYS A 542 9.81 29.53 -11.55
N TYR A 543 9.23 28.37 -11.26
CA TYR A 543 9.90 27.40 -10.39
C TYR A 543 11.10 26.78 -11.11
N THR A 544 10.96 26.47 -12.40
CA THR A 544 11.99 25.79 -13.21
C THR A 544 11.87 26.19 -14.68
N ASP A 545 12.68 25.57 -15.53
CA ASP A 545 12.56 25.58 -16.98
C ASP A 545 12.53 24.14 -17.52
N ALA A 546 12.02 23.95 -18.75
CA ALA A 546 11.81 22.63 -19.34
C ALA A 546 13.07 21.75 -19.34
N LYS A 547 14.26 22.32 -19.59
CA LYS A 547 15.52 21.57 -19.67
C LYS A 547 16.01 21.07 -18.31
N LYS A 548 15.42 21.57 -17.23
CA LYS A 548 15.77 21.23 -15.84
C LYS A 548 14.66 20.47 -15.11
N LEU A 549 13.56 20.18 -15.80
CA LEU A 549 12.44 19.44 -15.26
C LEU A 549 12.65 17.94 -15.49
N THR A 550 12.79 17.20 -14.39
CA THR A 550 12.76 15.74 -14.36
C THR A 550 11.37 15.26 -13.98
N ILE A 551 10.81 14.33 -14.75
CA ILE A 551 9.59 13.62 -14.37
C ILE A 551 9.90 12.22 -13.84
N HIS A 552 9.13 11.81 -12.83
CA HIS A 552 9.33 10.52 -12.14
C HIS A 552 8.00 9.85 -11.83
N GLY A 553 7.94 8.53 -12.06
CA GLY A 553 6.81 7.69 -11.71
C GLY A 553 7.21 6.22 -11.73
N GLY A 554 6.52 5.40 -10.92
CA GLY A 554 6.75 3.96 -10.82
C GLY A 554 5.50 3.14 -11.10
N SER A 555 5.64 1.92 -11.64
CA SER A 555 4.51 1.07 -12.05
C SER A 555 3.61 1.81 -13.06
N ASN A 556 2.32 2.01 -12.80
CA ASN A 556 1.47 2.87 -13.66
C ASN A 556 2.00 4.32 -13.80
N GLY A 557 2.80 4.81 -12.86
CA GLY A 557 3.56 6.06 -13.00
C GLY A 557 4.69 5.98 -14.03
N GLY A 558 5.25 4.80 -14.28
CA GLY A 558 6.23 4.56 -15.36
C GLY A 558 5.57 4.67 -16.74
N LEU A 559 4.37 4.07 -16.90
CA LEU A 559 3.50 4.32 -18.06
C LEU A 559 3.24 5.82 -18.26
N LEU A 560 2.88 6.55 -17.19
CA LEU A 560 2.67 8.00 -17.23
C LEU A 560 3.91 8.73 -17.79
N VAL A 561 5.10 8.41 -17.28
CA VAL A 561 6.35 9.01 -17.72
C VAL A 561 6.62 8.71 -19.20
N ALA A 562 6.51 7.43 -19.60
CA ALA A 562 6.73 7.00 -20.99
C ALA A 562 5.75 7.66 -21.97
N ALA A 563 4.46 7.75 -21.61
CA ALA A 563 3.46 8.43 -22.42
C ALA A 563 3.78 9.93 -22.57
N CYS A 564 4.17 10.60 -21.49
CA CYS A 564 4.48 12.03 -21.52
C CYS A 564 5.72 12.37 -22.35
N ILE A 565 6.79 11.58 -22.27
CA ILE A 565 7.98 11.83 -23.11
C ILE A 565 7.71 11.56 -24.60
N ASN A 566 6.77 10.66 -24.93
CA ASN A 566 6.35 10.44 -26.31
C ASN A 566 5.48 11.59 -26.84
N GLN A 567 4.61 12.15 -25.99
CA GLN A 567 3.64 13.19 -26.40
C GLN A 567 4.22 14.60 -26.40
N ARG A 568 5.02 14.95 -25.38
CA ARG A 568 5.54 16.30 -25.12
C ARG A 568 7.02 16.28 -24.68
N PRO A 569 7.93 15.70 -25.47
CA PRO A 569 9.34 15.58 -25.10
C PRO A 569 10.01 16.93 -24.81
N GLU A 570 9.52 18.02 -25.39
CA GLU A 570 10.08 19.37 -25.22
C GLU A 570 9.82 20.00 -23.84
N LEU A 571 8.92 19.41 -23.03
CA LEU A 571 8.62 19.89 -21.67
C LEU A 571 9.62 19.40 -20.62
N PHE A 572 10.45 18.39 -20.94
CA PHE A 572 11.23 17.67 -19.94
C PHE A 572 12.72 17.61 -20.31
N GLY A 573 13.57 17.75 -19.30
CA GLY A 573 15.02 17.60 -19.42
C GLY A 573 15.50 16.18 -19.10
N ALA A 574 14.75 15.45 -18.28
CA ALA A 574 15.02 14.08 -17.91
C ALA A 574 13.72 13.33 -17.53
N ALA A 575 13.76 12.00 -17.60
CA ALA A 575 12.65 11.13 -17.26
C ALA A 575 13.16 9.88 -16.54
N ILE A 576 12.47 9.50 -15.45
CA ILE A 576 12.74 8.29 -14.66
C ILE A 576 11.44 7.48 -14.60
N ALA A 577 11.39 6.36 -15.31
CA ALA A 577 10.27 5.43 -15.30
C ALA A 577 10.71 4.15 -14.58
N ASP A 578 10.23 3.95 -13.35
CA ASP A 578 10.56 2.77 -12.56
C ASP A 578 9.51 1.66 -12.78
N VAL A 579 9.95 0.44 -13.13
CA VAL A 579 9.09 -0.75 -13.24
C VAL A 579 7.75 -0.50 -14.00
N GLY A 580 7.84 0.25 -15.10
CA GLY A 580 6.73 0.92 -15.78
C GLY A 580 5.89 0.09 -16.75
#